data_AF-A0A1H8U5D8-F1
#
_entry.id   AF-A0A1H8U5D8-F1
#
_cell.length_a   1.000
_cell.length_b   1.000
_cell.length_c   1.000
_cell.angle_alpha   90.00
_cell.angle_beta   90.00
_cell.angle_gamma   90.00
#
_symmetry.space_group_name_H-M   'P 1'
#
loop_
_entity.id
_entity.type
_entity.pdbx_description
1 polymer ?
#
loop_
_entity_poly.entity_id
_entity_poly.type
_entity_poly.pdbx_seq_one_letter_code
_entity_poly.pdbx_strand_id
1 'polypeptide(L)'
;MEHVDGALISIFGGGVPEHLRKESLRDLVKLAGVLTELREYFEEPLKVLEILKMLNLIQQEALGLDEPLEDADALFYRFRNRYGYEPGIPMERLLNVLQKYNWIIRSKRRLTMMDVGKRMMDMLIRLANDSLAYYMQDDVARSLFQARRDADLSEAYDDKGISGGNRLASMIRNCLDAVDKLKERQLELLADRNALPQIRIIVDLMQELNARMNERLDKFTTFEEGASFAPLLKKGTEIMFEGTQVSLGTLNKFLGFAHLQQTEVRSEISPQAIRQFIIRSFYKTADSELPNAHEILSFLEQDRSPGERLDGMWVPVQFASPVSNLQLADTVSYLESYVPSTEPIRERLEPEYAETEEWTEEELGTHLAQIEWQLTKARIRTDEAERILRERESVGLEQLVLEAGSERWSDALNALLAVSALVGGQRAVIERGEDPAPDLRAGGAQTEWQLVNEGGDQHVVRRTGELAQQPAAGGDGTAVRGAQSR
;
A
#
# COMPACT_ATOMS: atom_id res chain seq x y z
N MET A 1 -29.80 49.86 5.35
CA MET A 1 -28.79 48.91 5.86
C MET A 1 -28.22 48.20 4.64
N GLU A 2 -27.52 48.84 3.70
CA GLU A 2 -26.27 49.62 3.80
C GLU A 2 -25.09 48.80 4.38
N HIS A 3 -24.11 48.56 3.50
CA HIS A 3 -22.84 47.81 3.62
C HIS A 3 -22.85 46.30 3.30
N VAL A 4 -23.02 45.94 2.02
CA VAL A 4 -22.42 44.70 1.46
C VAL A 4 -21.87 44.96 0.05
N ASP A 5 -21.10 46.03 -0.13
CA ASP A 5 -19.99 45.99 -1.09
C ASP A 5 -18.84 45.29 -0.39
N GLY A 6 -18.98 43.96 -0.21
CA GLY A 6 -17.99 43.13 0.44
C GLY A 6 -16.79 42.97 -0.48
N ALA A 7 -15.81 43.87 -0.38
CA ALA A 7 -14.54 43.74 -1.08
C ALA A 7 -13.98 42.33 -0.87
N LEU A 8 -13.68 41.63 -1.98
CA LEU A 8 -13.11 40.28 -2.00
C LEU A 8 -11.99 40.12 -0.95
N ILE A 9 -12.20 39.19 -0.01
CA ILE A 9 -11.23 38.84 1.02
C ILE A 9 -10.15 37.99 0.35
N SER A 10 -9.06 38.66 -0.04
CA SER A 10 -7.91 38.04 -0.67
C SER A 10 -6.63 38.56 -0.02
N ILE A 11 -5.68 37.66 0.27
CA ILE A 11 -4.34 38.05 0.76
C ILE A 11 -3.60 38.95 -0.24
N PHE A 12 -3.99 38.89 -1.52
CA PHE A 12 -3.44 39.70 -2.61
C PHE A 12 -4.21 41.03 -2.80
N GLY A 13 -5.36 41.19 -2.17
CA GLY A 13 -6.20 42.38 -2.28
C GLY A 13 -5.71 43.53 -1.41
N GLY A 14 -5.80 44.76 -1.92
CA GLY A 14 -5.41 45.97 -1.20
C GLY A 14 -6.26 46.31 0.03
N GLY A 15 -7.47 45.73 0.15
CA GLY A 15 -8.45 46.05 1.18
C GLY A 15 -8.31 45.33 2.52
N VAL A 16 -7.41 44.33 2.65
CA VAL A 16 -7.26 43.57 3.90
C VAL A 16 -6.38 44.33 4.90
N PRO A 17 -6.80 44.51 6.17
CA PRO A 17 -5.99 45.15 7.19
C PRO A 17 -4.60 44.50 7.34
N GLU A 18 -3.56 45.34 7.43
CA GLU A 18 -2.16 44.89 7.43
C GLU A 18 -1.83 43.93 8.58
N HIS A 19 -2.46 44.10 9.76
CA HIS A 19 -2.24 43.22 10.91
C HIS A 19 -2.76 41.80 10.66
N LEU A 20 -3.98 41.65 10.11
CA LEU A 20 -4.55 40.34 9.75
C LEU A 20 -3.76 39.65 8.65
N ARG A 21 -3.25 40.43 7.70
CA ARG A 21 -2.36 39.94 6.63
C ARG A 21 -1.07 39.37 7.22
N LYS A 22 -0.42 40.11 8.12
CA LYS A 22 0.79 39.67 8.83
C LYS A 22 0.54 38.42 9.67
N GLU A 23 -0.57 38.32 10.38
CA GLU A 23 -0.93 37.14 11.16
C GLU A 23 -1.12 35.90 10.27
N SER A 24 -1.83 36.05 9.15
CA SER A 24 -2.04 34.98 8.18
C SER A 24 -0.71 34.49 7.57
N LEU A 25 0.19 35.41 7.21
CA LEU A 25 1.52 35.05 6.70
C LEU A 25 2.41 34.41 7.78
N ARG A 26 2.23 34.78 9.05
CA ARG A 26 2.96 34.17 10.17
C ARG A 26 2.65 32.69 10.33
N ASP A 27 1.44 32.26 10.01
CA ASP A 27 1.09 30.84 10.03
C ASP A 27 1.84 30.06 8.95
N LEU A 28 2.01 30.62 7.75
CA LEU A 28 2.85 30.03 6.70
C LEU A 28 4.33 29.94 7.13
N VAL A 29 4.84 30.98 7.82
CA VAL A 29 6.20 30.96 8.39
C VAL A 29 6.35 29.85 9.43
N LYS A 30 5.36 29.66 10.31
CA LYS A 30 5.38 28.58 11.30
C LYS A 30 5.34 27.20 10.64
N LEU A 31 4.50 27.02 9.62
CA LEU A 31 4.45 25.78 8.83
C LEU A 31 5.79 25.48 8.16
N ALA A 32 6.35 26.47 7.46
CA ALA A 32 7.67 26.33 6.83
C ALA A 32 8.75 25.97 7.86
N GLY A 33 8.68 26.55 9.06
CA GLY A 33 9.56 26.21 10.17
C GLY A 33 9.46 24.73 10.60
N VAL A 34 8.24 24.22 10.82
CA VAL A 34 8.02 22.81 11.17
C VAL A 34 8.56 21.88 10.08
N LEU A 35 8.26 22.17 8.81
CA LEU A 35 8.73 21.37 7.67
C LEU A 35 10.26 21.39 7.55
N THR A 36 10.90 22.53 7.83
CA THR A 36 12.36 22.68 7.75
C THR A 36 13.07 21.90 8.85
N GLU A 37 12.56 21.93 10.09
CA GLU A 37 13.19 21.20 11.21
C GLU A 37 12.99 19.69 11.15
N LEU A 38 11.93 19.25 10.45
CA LEU A 38 11.62 17.85 10.19
C LEU A 38 12.03 17.41 8.78
N ARG A 39 12.84 18.20 8.06
CA ARG A 39 13.18 17.98 6.65
C ARG A 39 13.63 16.56 6.33
N GLU A 40 14.49 15.98 7.17
CA GLU A 40 15.00 14.60 6.98
C GLU A 40 13.90 13.53 6.94
N TYR A 41 12.73 13.81 7.50
CA TYR A 41 11.56 12.93 7.49
C TYR A 41 10.59 13.26 6.36
N PHE A 42 10.68 14.46 5.78
CA PHE A 42 9.86 14.89 4.65
C PHE A 42 10.47 14.55 3.28
N GLU A 43 11.73 14.10 3.24
CA GLU A 43 12.40 13.64 2.01
C GLU A 43 12.00 12.20 1.62
N GLU A 44 11.47 11.40 2.56
CA GLU A 44 11.07 10.01 2.33
C GLU A 44 9.55 9.82 2.49
N PRO A 45 8.82 9.33 1.45
CA PRO A 45 7.35 9.22 1.50
C PRO A 45 6.79 8.41 2.67
N LEU A 46 7.49 7.35 3.09
CA LEU A 46 7.07 6.52 4.22
C LEU A 46 7.15 7.26 5.56
N LYS A 47 8.21 8.06 5.76
CA LYS A 47 8.37 8.90 6.94
C LYS A 47 7.36 10.05 6.96
N VAL A 48 7.03 10.62 5.79
CA VAL A 48 5.93 11.59 5.67
C VAL A 48 4.62 11.01 6.17
N LEU A 49 4.29 9.77 5.76
CA LEU A 49 3.09 9.09 6.21
C LEU A 49 3.09 8.87 7.74
N GLU A 50 4.23 8.48 8.32
CA GLU A 50 4.35 8.36 9.78
C GLU A 50 4.13 9.68 10.50
N ILE A 51 4.68 10.79 9.98
CA ILE A 51 4.39 12.13 10.52
C ILE A 51 2.90 12.43 10.47
N LEU A 52 2.26 12.22 9.32
CA LEU A 52 0.83 12.48 9.16
C LEU A 52 -0.02 11.61 10.10
N LYS A 53 0.36 10.35 10.30
CA LYS A 53 -0.28 9.46 11.29
C LYS A 53 -0.14 10.02 12.71
N MET A 54 1.05 10.46 13.11
CA MET A 54 1.27 11.08 14.43
C MET A 54 0.47 12.37 14.60
N LEU A 55 0.47 13.25 13.59
CA LEU A 55 -0.34 14.49 13.60
C LEU A 55 -1.83 14.18 13.71
N ASN A 56 -2.30 13.13 13.02
CA ASN A 56 -3.70 12.68 13.11
C ASN A 56 -4.06 12.20 14.52
N LEU A 57 -3.19 11.45 15.20
CA LEU A 57 -3.42 11.06 16.61
C LEU A 57 -3.56 12.27 17.53
N ILE A 58 -2.70 13.28 17.35
CA ILE A 58 -2.76 14.52 18.14
C ILE A 58 -4.04 15.29 17.81
N GLN A 59 -4.44 15.35 16.54
CA GLN A 59 -5.67 16.00 16.09
C GLN A 59 -6.93 15.33 16.64
N GLN A 60 -6.98 13.99 16.67
CA GLN A 60 -8.13 13.26 17.21
C GLN A 60 -8.31 13.50 18.70
N GLU A 61 -7.22 13.61 19.47
CA GLU A 61 -7.26 14.04 20.87
C GLU A 61 -7.83 15.46 21.00
N ALA A 62 -7.36 16.39 20.15
CA ALA A 62 -7.83 17.78 20.17
C ALA A 62 -9.31 17.93 19.79
N LEU A 63 -9.85 17.00 19.00
CA LEU A 63 -11.27 16.91 18.65
C LEU A 63 -12.11 16.18 19.72
N GLY A 64 -11.47 15.62 20.76
CA GLY A 64 -12.14 14.87 21.82
C GLY A 64 -12.64 13.48 21.39
N LEU A 65 -12.09 12.94 20.30
CA LEU A 65 -12.44 11.61 19.79
C LEU A 65 -11.66 10.49 20.50
N ASP A 66 -10.49 10.83 21.06
CA ASP A 66 -9.59 9.92 21.76
C ASP A 66 -9.29 10.42 23.19
N GLU A 67 -8.74 9.53 24.03
CA GLU A 67 -8.26 9.87 25.37
C GLU A 67 -7.15 10.94 25.35
N PRO A 68 -7.00 11.76 26.41
CA PRO A 68 -5.96 12.78 26.49
C PRO A 68 -4.55 12.19 26.28
N LEU A 69 -3.70 12.91 25.54
CA LEU A 69 -2.29 12.58 25.39
C LEU A 69 -1.51 13.34 26.46
N GLU A 70 -0.82 12.63 27.35
CA GLU A 70 -0.06 13.25 28.44
C GLU A 70 1.35 13.64 27.99
N ASP A 71 2.06 12.73 27.32
CA ASP A 71 3.47 12.84 26.98
C ASP A 71 3.86 12.12 25.67
N ALA A 72 5.15 12.10 25.37
CA ALA A 72 5.71 11.43 24.19
C ALA A 72 5.53 9.91 24.24
N ASP A 73 5.56 9.30 25.42
CA ASP A 73 5.39 7.86 25.61
C ASP A 73 3.93 7.46 25.32
N ALA A 74 2.96 8.24 25.80
CA ALA A 74 1.55 8.05 25.49
C ALA A 74 1.29 8.10 23.97
N LEU A 75 1.94 9.03 23.26
CA LEU A 75 1.87 9.10 21.80
C LEU A 75 2.54 7.90 21.13
N PHE A 76 3.69 7.46 21.63
CA PHE A 76 4.41 6.28 21.15
C PHE A 76 3.57 5.01 21.27
N TYR A 77 3.04 4.72 22.46
CA TYR A 77 2.22 3.53 22.68
C TYR A 77 0.91 3.58 21.89
N ARG A 78 0.29 4.76 21.76
CA ARG A 78 -0.92 4.89 20.94
C ARG A 78 -0.64 4.65 19.45
N PHE A 79 0.47 5.15 18.94
CA PHE A 79 0.90 4.88 17.57
C PHE A 79 1.11 3.38 17.35
N ARG A 80 1.87 2.74 18.24
CA ARG A 80 2.14 1.29 18.17
C ARG A 80 0.86 0.47 18.24
N ASN A 81 -0.06 0.80 19.15
CA ASN A 81 -1.31 0.07 19.32
C ASN A 81 -2.24 0.22 18.11
N ARG A 82 -2.27 1.40 17.47
CA ARG A 82 -3.15 1.64 16.32
C ARG A 82 -2.60 1.07 15.02
N TYR A 83 -1.29 1.16 14.79
CA TYR A 83 -0.69 0.81 13.50
C TYR A 83 0.09 -0.51 13.51
N GLY A 84 0.34 -1.11 14.68
CA GLY A 84 0.96 -2.44 14.80
C GLY A 84 2.48 -2.46 14.68
N TYR A 85 3.15 -1.31 14.58
CA TYR A 85 4.61 -1.20 14.49
C TYR A 85 5.13 0.04 15.22
N GLU A 86 6.43 0.06 15.50
CA GLU A 86 7.08 1.18 16.20
C GLU A 86 7.36 2.35 15.23
N PRO A 87 7.12 3.60 15.66
CA PRO A 87 7.36 4.79 14.84
C PRO A 87 8.85 4.95 14.50
N GLY A 88 9.18 5.25 13.24
CA GLY A 88 10.55 5.50 12.80
C GLY A 88 11.10 6.88 13.20
N ILE A 89 10.30 7.70 13.88
CA ILE A 89 10.63 9.08 14.26
C ILE A 89 10.56 9.22 15.78
N PRO A 90 11.58 9.81 16.42
CA PRO A 90 11.53 10.08 17.86
C PRO A 90 10.37 11.02 18.21
N MET A 91 9.42 10.53 19.02
CA MET A 91 8.23 11.30 19.43
C MET A 91 8.58 12.62 20.09
N GLU A 92 9.61 12.61 20.94
CA GLU A 92 10.09 13.81 21.60
C GLU A 92 10.58 14.88 20.61
N ARG A 93 11.23 14.48 19.53
CA ARG A 93 11.68 15.42 18.50
C ARG A 93 10.50 16.07 17.80
N LEU A 94 9.51 15.27 17.38
CA LEU A 94 8.29 15.79 16.76
C LEU A 94 7.60 16.79 17.70
N LEU A 95 7.33 16.38 18.93
CA LEU A 95 6.61 17.20 19.89
C LEU A 95 7.39 18.49 20.26
N ASN A 96 8.72 18.46 20.29
CA ASN A 96 9.55 19.64 20.54
C ASN A 96 9.45 20.65 19.39
N VAL A 97 9.49 20.17 18.14
CA VAL A 97 9.30 21.03 16.96
C VAL A 97 7.89 21.65 16.96
N LEU A 98 6.85 20.84 17.21
CA LEU A 98 5.48 21.34 17.25
C LEU A 98 5.28 22.37 18.37
N GLN A 99 5.91 22.19 19.54
CA GLN A 99 5.86 23.15 20.63
C GLN A 99 6.60 24.44 20.27
N LYS A 100 7.80 24.34 19.68
CA LYS A 100 8.61 25.49 19.25
C LYS A 100 7.84 26.43 18.31
N TYR A 101 7.04 25.87 17.41
CA TYR A 101 6.23 26.64 16.45
C TYR A 101 4.81 26.94 16.93
N ASN A 102 4.50 26.69 18.21
CA ASN A 102 3.19 26.93 18.84
C ASN A 102 2.03 26.18 18.16
N TRP A 103 2.28 24.97 17.67
CA TRP A 103 1.21 24.07 17.21
C TRP A 103 0.58 23.34 18.40
N ILE A 104 1.37 23.08 19.43
CA ILE A 104 0.94 22.44 20.67
C ILE A 104 1.52 23.17 21.88
N ILE A 105 0.87 23.02 23.03
CA ILE A 105 1.38 23.38 24.35
C ILE A 105 1.48 22.11 25.18
N ARG A 106 2.63 21.87 25.79
CA ARG A 106 2.82 20.77 26.74
C ARG A 106 2.58 21.26 28.16
N SER A 107 1.63 20.65 28.86
CA SER A 107 1.41 20.79 30.29
C SER A 107 1.79 19.49 31.00
N LYS A 108 2.01 19.52 32.32
CA LYS A 108 2.43 18.34 33.11
C LYS A 108 1.51 17.12 33.03
N ARG A 109 0.29 17.27 32.53
CA ARG A 109 -0.74 16.22 32.46
C ARG A 109 -1.43 16.13 31.10
N ARG A 110 -1.08 17.00 30.14
CA ARG A 110 -1.79 17.08 28.86
C ARG A 110 -1.00 17.83 27.81
N LEU A 111 -1.04 17.31 26.60
CA LEU A 111 -0.68 18.00 25.38
C LEU A 111 -1.94 18.66 24.81
N THR A 112 -1.93 19.98 24.71
CA THR A 112 -3.07 20.76 24.19
C THR A 112 -2.71 21.32 22.81
N MET A 113 -3.54 21.07 21.81
CA MET A 113 -3.38 21.66 20.48
C MET A 113 -3.80 23.14 20.47
N MET A 114 -3.01 23.98 19.82
CA MET A 114 -3.31 25.41 19.60
C MET A 114 -4.09 25.63 18.30
N ASP A 115 -4.80 26.74 18.18
CA ASP A 115 -5.59 27.08 16.98
C ASP A 115 -4.76 27.06 15.68
N VAL A 116 -3.51 27.53 15.75
CA VAL A 116 -2.59 27.48 14.61
C VAL A 116 -2.23 26.03 14.26
N GLY A 117 -1.93 25.21 15.27
CA GLY A 117 -1.64 23.78 15.08
C GLY A 117 -2.83 23.05 14.46
N LYS A 118 -4.04 23.31 14.95
CA LYS A 118 -5.28 22.75 14.39
C LYS A 118 -5.44 23.08 12.92
N ARG A 119 -5.38 24.37 12.54
CA ARG A 119 -5.52 24.80 11.14
C ARG A 119 -4.45 24.19 10.23
N MET A 120 -3.19 24.12 10.69
CA MET A 120 -2.09 23.59 9.87
C MET A 120 -2.13 22.07 9.75
N MET A 121 -2.43 21.34 10.83
CA MET A 121 -2.58 19.88 10.78
C MET A 121 -3.79 19.48 9.93
N ASP A 122 -4.94 20.15 10.09
CA ASP A 122 -6.13 19.95 9.25
C ASP A 122 -5.79 20.14 7.77
N MET A 123 -5.03 21.20 7.44
CA MET A 123 -4.60 21.49 6.07
C MET A 123 -3.68 20.41 5.51
N LEU A 124 -2.69 19.95 6.27
CA LEU A 124 -1.75 18.90 5.84
C LEU A 124 -2.45 17.56 5.62
N ILE A 125 -3.32 17.16 6.55
CA ILE A 125 -4.08 15.91 6.45
C ILE A 125 -5.05 15.97 5.27
N ARG A 126 -5.74 17.09 5.09
CA ARG A 126 -6.60 17.32 3.92
C ARG A 126 -5.80 17.25 2.62
N LEU A 127 -4.65 17.92 2.55
CA LEU A 127 -3.79 17.87 1.37
C LEU A 127 -3.37 16.43 1.04
N ALA A 128 -2.93 15.66 2.03
CA ALA A 128 -2.53 14.27 1.84
C ALA A 128 -3.68 13.39 1.35
N ASN A 129 -4.88 13.53 1.95
CA ASN A 129 -6.07 12.80 1.52
C ASN A 129 -6.51 13.21 0.11
N ASP A 130 -6.46 14.49 -0.22
CA ASP A 130 -6.82 14.98 -1.55
C ASP A 130 -5.80 14.48 -2.60
N SER A 131 -4.52 14.40 -2.26
CA SER A 131 -3.49 13.80 -3.12
C SER A 131 -3.71 12.30 -3.30
N LEU A 132 -4.01 11.56 -2.24
CA LEU A 132 -4.33 10.13 -2.33
C LEU A 132 -5.57 9.90 -3.20
N ALA A 133 -6.64 10.64 -2.94
CA ALA A 133 -7.88 10.58 -3.71
C ALA A 133 -7.64 10.91 -5.19
N TYR A 134 -6.72 11.84 -5.51
CA TYR A 134 -6.30 12.10 -6.88
C TYR A 134 -5.59 10.89 -7.51
N TYR A 135 -4.57 10.33 -6.85
CA TYR A 135 -3.80 9.22 -7.42
C TYR A 135 -4.54 7.88 -7.50
N MET A 136 -5.58 7.69 -6.69
CA MET A 136 -6.48 6.52 -6.76
C MET A 136 -7.31 6.46 -8.04
N GLN A 137 -7.40 7.54 -8.80
CA GLN A 137 -8.23 7.65 -9.99
C GLN A 137 -7.44 7.36 -11.26
N ASP A 138 -8.13 6.92 -12.30
CA ASP A 138 -7.59 6.85 -13.67
C ASP A 138 -7.34 8.27 -14.24
N ASP A 139 -6.49 8.39 -15.26
CA ASP A 139 -6.03 9.69 -15.78
C ASP A 139 -7.14 10.62 -16.29
N VAL A 140 -8.26 10.08 -16.78
CA VAL A 140 -9.44 10.89 -17.15
C VAL A 140 -10.17 11.34 -15.90
N ALA A 141 -10.46 10.40 -14.99
CA ALA A 141 -11.17 10.68 -13.75
C ALA A 141 -10.38 11.66 -12.86
N ARG A 142 -9.05 11.58 -12.81
CA ARG A 142 -8.15 12.51 -12.11
C ARG A 142 -8.47 13.97 -12.37
N SER A 143 -8.61 14.34 -13.64
CA SER A 143 -8.93 15.72 -14.05
C SER A 143 -10.35 16.12 -13.62
N LEU A 144 -11.33 15.21 -13.71
CA LEU A 144 -12.70 15.45 -13.23
C LEU A 144 -12.79 15.59 -11.70
N PHE A 145 -12.05 14.79 -10.95
CA PHE A 145 -11.98 14.91 -9.50
C PHE A 145 -11.36 16.25 -9.06
N GLN A 146 -10.34 16.74 -9.78
CA GLN A 146 -9.81 18.08 -9.54
C GLN A 146 -10.83 19.17 -9.86
N ALA A 147 -11.57 19.05 -10.96
CA ALA A 147 -12.65 19.97 -11.29
C ALA A 147 -13.75 19.98 -10.21
N ARG A 148 -14.14 18.80 -9.70
CA ARG A 148 -15.13 18.68 -8.63
C ARG A 148 -14.66 19.33 -7.34
N ARG A 149 -13.40 19.11 -6.97
CA ARG A 149 -12.78 19.77 -5.82
C ARG A 149 -12.74 21.29 -5.99
N ASP A 150 -12.40 21.79 -7.17
CA ASP A 150 -12.41 23.24 -7.44
C ASP A 150 -13.84 23.80 -7.38
N ALA A 151 -14.85 23.02 -7.78
CA ALA A 151 -16.24 23.37 -7.56
C ALA A 151 -16.56 23.46 -6.05
N ASP A 152 -16.29 22.42 -5.27
CA ASP A 152 -16.52 22.42 -3.82
C ASP A 152 -15.81 23.58 -3.10
N LEU A 153 -14.56 23.87 -3.48
CA LEU A 153 -13.79 24.99 -2.94
C LEU A 153 -14.41 26.32 -3.30
N SER A 154 -14.81 26.49 -4.54
CA SER A 154 -15.42 27.73 -5.01
C SER A 154 -16.76 27.99 -4.29
N GLU A 155 -17.56 26.96 -4.01
CA GLU A 155 -18.78 27.09 -3.20
C GLU A 155 -18.46 27.43 -1.73
N ALA A 156 -17.42 26.80 -1.16
CA ALA A 156 -17.06 27.03 0.23
C ALA A 156 -16.45 28.41 0.49
N TYR A 157 -15.75 28.98 -0.50
CA TYR A 157 -14.93 30.19 -0.37
C TYR A 157 -15.41 31.34 -1.27
N ASP A 158 -15.52 31.14 -2.59
CA ASP A 158 -15.80 32.24 -3.53
C ASP A 158 -17.22 32.79 -3.31
N ASP A 159 -18.21 31.93 -3.02
CA ASP A 159 -19.59 32.37 -2.66
C ASP A 159 -19.62 33.22 -1.37
N LYS A 160 -18.60 33.10 -0.52
CA LYS A 160 -18.43 33.91 0.70
C LYS A 160 -17.55 35.14 0.48
N GLY A 161 -17.18 35.43 -0.77
CA GLY A 161 -16.28 36.52 -1.14
C GLY A 161 -14.82 36.29 -0.68
N ILE A 162 -14.44 35.05 -0.36
CA ILE A 162 -13.10 34.66 0.06
C ILE A 162 -12.43 33.99 -1.15
N SER A 163 -11.21 34.39 -1.51
CA SER A 163 -10.51 33.97 -2.73
C SER A 163 -10.97 34.68 -4.02
N GLY A 164 -10.02 34.89 -4.93
CA GLY A 164 -10.18 35.73 -6.12
C GLY A 164 -10.54 34.91 -7.36
N GLY A 165 -11.80 34.46 -7.46
CA GLY A 165 -12.52 34.09 -8.71
C GLY A 165 -11.91 33.05 -9.66
N ASN A 166 -10.70 32.55 -9.41
CA ASN A 166 -9.94 31.73 -10.36
C ASN A 166 -10.31 30.25 -10.31
N ARG A 167 -11.09 29.81 -9.31
CA ARG A 167 -11.47 28.41 -9.15
C ARG A 167 -12.45 27.96 -10.22
N LEU A 168 -13.36 28.83 -10.65
CA LEU A 168 -14.25 28.54 -11.77
C LEU A 168 -13.46 28.32 -13.07
N ALA A 169 -12.45 29.15 -13.31
CA ALA A 169 -11.56 29.00 -14.46
C ALA A 169 -10.73 27.70 -14.39
N SER A 170 -10.23 27.36 -13.20
CA SER A 170 -9.52 26.10 -12.93
C SER A 170 -10.42 24.88 -13.18
N MET A 171 -11.67 24.92 -12.68
CA MET A 171 -12.67 23.89 -12.92
C MET A 171 -12.91 23.67 -14.41
N ILE A 172 -13.13 24.74 -15.19
CA ILE A 172 -13.35 24.66 -16.64
C ILE A 172 -12.13 24.05 -17.35
N ARG A 173 -10.93 24.46 -16.97
CA ARG A 173 -9.69 23.93 -17.55
C ARG A 173 -9.53 22.44 -17.26
N ASN A 174 -9.75 22.02 -16.01
CA ASN A 174 -9.67 20.62 -15.62
C ASN A 174 -10.73 19.76 -16.33
N CYS A 175 -11.93 20.32 -16.58
CA CYS A 175 -12.94 19.65 -17.40
C CYS A 175 -12.50 19.51 -18.86
N LEU A 176 -11.92 20.56 -19.46
CA LEU A 176 -11.39 20.49 -20.83
C LEU A 176 -10.34 19.38 -20.95
N ASP A 177 -9.37 19.37 -20.04
CA ASP A 177 -8.30 18.37 -20.03
C ASP A 177 -8.88 16.95 -19.88
N ALA A 178 -9.95 16.78 -19.09
CA ALA A 178 -10.64 15.50 -18.98
C ALA A 178 -11.37 15.09 -20.26
N VAL A 179 -12.06 16.02 -20.92
CA VAL A 179 -12.79 15.78 -22.17
C VAL A 179 -11.83 15.40 -23.29
N ASP A 180 -10.70 16.09 -23.41
CA ASP A 180 -9.69 15.78 -24.43
C ASP A 180 -9.08 14.39 -24.21
N LYS A 181 -8.70 14.07 -22.96
CA LYS A 181 -8.23 12.71 -22.62
C LYS A 181 -9.28 11.63 -22.85
N LEU A 182 -10.56 11.91 -22.57
CA LEU A 182 -11.64 10.96 -22.80
C LEU A 182 -11.80 10.64 -24.29
N LYS A 183 -11.66 11.65 -25.17
CA LYS A 183 -11.69 11.45 -26.62
C LYS A 183 -10.48 10.63 -27.10
N GLU A 184 -9.28 10.95 -26.60
CA GLU A 184 -8.05 10.25 -26.96
C GLU A 184 -8.09 8.77 -26.54
N ARG A 185 -8.59 8.50 -25.33
CA ARG A 185 -8.64 7.15 -24.74
C ARG A 185 -9.97 6.43 -24.94
N GLN A 186 -10.88 6.97 -25.74
CA GLN A 186 -12.20 6.36 -25.96
C GLN A 186 -12.09 4.90 -26.45
N LEU A 187 -11.17 4.65 -27.39
CA LEU A 187 -10.94 3.30 -27.91
C LEU A 187 -10.37 2.35 -26.86
N GLU A 188 -9.45 2.82 -26.03
CA GLU A 188 -8.86 2.05 -24.93
C GLU A 188 -9.94 1.65 -23.91
N LEU A 189 -10.80 2.59 -23.52
CA LEU A 189 -11.91 2.33 -22.61
C LEU A 189 -12.95 1.37 -23.20
N LEU A 190 -13.20 1.42 -24.50
CA LEU A 190 -14.10 0.46 -25.17
C LEU A 190 -13.45 -0.92 -25.34
N ALA A 191 -12.12 -0.99 -25.41
CA ALA A 191 -11.35 -2.23 -25.49
C ALA A 191 -11.18 -2.92 -24.13
N ASP A 192 -11.21 -2.19 -23.00
CA ASP A 192 -11.07 -2.81 -21.68
C ASP A 192 -12.35 -3.51 -21.21
N ARG A 193 -12.21 -4.77 -20.77
CA ARG A 193 -13.29 -5.61 -20.26
C ARG A 193 -13.96 -5.04 -19.01
N ASN A 194 -13.20 -4.33 -18.18
CA ASN A 194 -13.65 -3.81 -16.88
C ASN A 194 -13.85 -2.29 -16.89
N ALA A 195 -14.01 -1.67 -18.06
CA ALA A 195 -14.16 -0.23 -18.18
C ALA A 195 -15.53 0.31 -17.72
N LEU A 196 -16.59 -0.50 -17.69
CA LEU A 196 -17.95 -0.01 -17.40
C LEU A 196 -18.08 0.76 -16.07
N PRO A 197 -17.55 0.27 -14.92
CA PRO A 197 -17.56 1.05 -13.69
C PRO A 197 -16.83 2.39 -13.82
N GLN A 198 -15.72 2.42 -14.57
CA GLN A 198 -14.93 3.63 -14.78
C GLN A 198 -15.66 4.64 -15.66
N ILE A 199 -16.23 4.19 -16.78
CA ILE A 199 -17.05 5.02 -17.68
C ILE A 199 -18.24 5.61 -16.91
N ARG A 200 -18.88 4.81 -16.05
CA ARG A 200 -19.97 5.30 -15.20
C ARG A 200 -19.53 6.41 -14.25
N ILE A 201 -18.39 6.25 -13.57
CA ILE A 201 -17.83 7.31 -12.69
C ILE A 201 -17.59 8.60 -13.49
N ILE A 202 -17.04 8.49 -14.70
CA ILE A 202 -16.79 9.64 -15.59
C ILE A 202 -18.11 10.34 -15.94
N VAL A 203 -19.14 9.58 -16.34
CA VAL A 203 -20.47 10.12 -16.66
C VAL A 203 -21.09 10.82 -15.45
N ASP A 204 -21.08 10.17 -14.28
CA ASP A 204 -21.65 10.71 -13.05
C ASP A 204 -20.96 12.02 -12.65
N LEU A 205 -19.62 12.07 -12.72
CA LEU A 205 -18.84 13.27 -12.44
C LEU A 205 -19.09 14.40 -13.46
N MET A 206 -19.18 14.07 -14.75
CA MET A 206 -19.49 15.07 -15.79
C MET A 206 -20.88 15.68 -15.60
N GLN A 207 -21.88 14.86 -15.24
CA GLN A 207 -23.24 15.34 -14.97
C GLN A 207 -23.28 16.21 -13.70
N GLU A 208 -22.62 15.80 -12.63
CA GLU A 208 -22.50 16.59 -11.40
C GLU A 208 -21.86 17.96 -11.68
N LEU A 209 -20.76 17.98 -12.41
CA LEU A 209 -20.04 19.21 -12.77
C LEU A 209 -20.86 20.13 -13.68
N ASN A 210 -21.61 19.56 -14.63
CA ASN A 210 -22.51 20.32 -15.49
C ASN A 210 -23.65 20.97 -14.68
N ALA A 211 -24.26 20.23 -13.74
CA ALA A 211 -25.29 20.77 -12.85
C ALA A 211 -24.75 21.94 -12.00
N ARG A 212 -23.60 21.75 -11.36
CA ARG A 212 -22.95 22.80 -10.55
C ARG A 212 -22.53 24.02 -11.39
N MET A 213 -22.14 23.83 -12.65
CA MET A 213 -21.85 24.94 -13.56
C MET A 213 -23.11 25.74 -13.88
N ASN A 214 -24.23 25.06 -14.17
CA ASN A 214 -25.50 25.72 -14.47
C ASN A 214 -26.02 26.53 -13.27
N GLU A 215 -25.96 25.97 -12.06
CA GLU A 215 -26.31 26.70 -10.84
C GLU A 215 -25.48 28.00 -10.66
N ARG A 216 -24.22 28.00 -11.11
CA ARG A 216 -23.36 29.18 -11.04
C ARG A 216 -23.63 30.18 -12.13
N LEU A 217 -23.91 29.73 -13.35
CA LEU A 217 -24.33 30.60 -14.44
C LEU A 217 -25.53 31.44 -13.99
N ASP A 218 -26.51 30.82 -13.35
CA ASP A 218 -27.69 31.50 -12.80
C ASP A 218 -27.30 32.59 -11.79
N LYS A 219 -26.36 32.31 -10.88
CA LYS A 219 -25.84 33.32 -9.93
C LYS A 219 -25.13 34.48 -10.63
N PHE A 220 -24.30 34.21 -11.65
CA PHE A 220 -23.52 35.24 -12.37
C PHE A 220 -24.37 36.11 -13.31
N THR A 221 -25.52 35.64 -13.80
CA THR A 221 -26.44 36.49 -14.57
C THR A 221 -27.01 37.67 -13.76
N THR A 222 -26.96 37.60 -12.43
CA THR A 222 -27.50 38.62 -11.53
C THR A 222 -26.44 39.63 -11.06
N PHE A 223 -25.15 39.37 -11.32
CA PHE A 223 -24.02 40.17 -10.81
C PHE A 223 -23.41 41.04 -11.93
N GLU A 224 -23.27 42.35 -11.71
CA GLU A 224 -22.74 43.30 -12.73
C GLU A 224 -21.29 43.00 -13.18
N GLU A 225 -20.54 42.17 -12.43
CA GLU A 225 -19.19 41.68 -12.82
C GLU A 225 -19.21 40.59 -13.92
N GLY A 226 -20.39 40.06 -14.27
CA GLY A 226 -20.56 38.96 -15.24
C GLY A 226 -20.03 39.24 -16.65
N ALA A 227 -19.89 40.51 -17.05
CA ALA A 227 -19.35 40.89 -18.35
C ALA A 227 -17.88 40.48 -18.55
N SER A 228 -17.08 40.47 -17.48
CA SER A 228 -15.67 40.05 -17.53
C SER A 228 -15.50 38.53 -17.64
N PHE A 229 -16.46 37.76 -17.12
CA PHE A 229 -16.44 36.30 -17.10
C PHE A 229 -17.24 35.65 -18.24
N ALA A 230 -18.04 36.42 -18.99
CA ALA A 230 -18.81 35.93 -20.13
C ALA A 230 -18.06 34.99 -21.11
N PRO A 231 -16.82 35.27 -21.57
CA PRO A 231 -16.10 34.35 -22.46
C PRO A 231 -15.71 33.03 -21.77
N LEU A 232 -15.37 33.10 -20.48
CA LEU A 232 -15.05 31.92 -19.68
C LEU A 232 -16.29 31.05 -19.47
N LEU A 233 -17.43 31.67 -19.15
CA LEU A 233 -18.71 30.99 -18.95
C LEU A 233 -19.19 30.31 -20.23
N LYS A 234 -19.11 30.99 -21.38
CA LYS A 234 -19.42 30.40 -22.69
C LYS A 234 -18.54 29.18 -22.98
N LYS A 235 -17.22 29.32 -22.80
CA LYS A 235 -16.29 28.20 -22.96
C LYS A 235 -16.63 27.03 -22.01
N GLY A 236 -16.99 27.35 -20.77
CA GLY A 236 -17.45 26.38 -19.77
C GLY A 236 -18.68 25.61 -20.22
N THR A 237 -19.72 26.29 -20.73
CA THR A 237 -20.93 25.63 -21.25
C THR A 237 -20.65 24.70 -22.43
N GLU A 238 -19.78 25.13 -23.35
CA GLU A 238 -19.39 24.34 -24.52
C GLU A 238 -18.67 23.05 -24.10
N ILE A 239 -17.69 23.16 -23.19
CA ILE A 239 -16.93 22.00 -22.68
C ILE A 239 -17.82 21.04 -21.90
N MET A 240 -18.71 21.55 -21.04
CA MET A 240 -19.62 20.68 -20.27
C MET A 240 -20.59 19.94 -21.17
N PHE A 241 -21.14 20.62 -22.18
CA PHE A 241 -22.01 19.99 -23.17
C PHE A 241 -21.25 18.90 -23.94
N GLU A 242 -20.09 19.23 -24.49
CA GLU A 242 -19.26 18.29 -25.23
C GLU A 242 -18.85 17.09 -24.37
N GLY A 243 -18.37 17.32 -23.15
CA GLY A 243 -17.98 16.24 -22.24
C GLY A 243 -19.14 15.34 -21.84
N THR A 244 -20.33 15.90 -21.66
CA THR A 244 -21.56 15.12 -21.38
C THR A 244 -21.92 14.25 -22.59
N GLN A 245 -21.83 14.79 -23.81
CA GLN A 245 -22.09 14.03 -25.04
C GLN A 245 -21.07 12.90 -25.25
N VAL A 246 -19.77 13.18 -25.11
CA VAL A 246 -18.71 12.17 -25.30
C VAL A 246 -18.80 11.07 -24.25
N SER A 247 -19.03 11.42 -22.98
CA SER A 247 -19.13 10.43 -21.89
C SER A 247 -20.38 9.56 -22.02
N LEU A 248 -21.56 10.13 -22.27
CA LEU A 248 -22.79 9.37 -22.51
C LEU A 248 -22.71 8.54 -23.79
N GLY A 249 -22.15 9.10 -24.87
CA GLY A 249 -21.95 8.37 -26.12
C GLY A 249 -21.04 7.15 -25.92
N THR A 250 -19.98 7.29 -25.12
CA THR A 250 -19.08 6.17 -24.80
C THR A 250 -19.79 5.09 -23.97
N LEU A 251 -20.60 5.50 -22.98
CA LEU A 251 -21.42 4.57 -22.20
C LEU A 251 -22.45 3.83 -23.08
N ASN A 252 -23.15 4.55 -23.95
CA ASN A 252 -24.15 3.99 -24.87
C ASN A 252 -23.51 3.01 -25.87
N LYS A 253 -22.33 3.33 -26.39
CA LYS A 253 -21.55 2.40 -27.24
C LYS A 253 -21.19 1.12 -26.48
N PHE A 254 -20.70 1.23 -25.25
CA PHE A 254 -20.37 0.07 -24.42
C PHE A 254 -21.61 -0.81 -24.15
N LEU A 255 -22.75 -0.20 -23.82
CA LEU A 255 -24.02 -0.91 -23.65
C LEU A 255 -24.47 -1.59 -24.95
N GLY A 256 -24.33 -0.89 -26.08
CA GLY A 256 -24.60 -1.44 -27.41
C GLY A 256 -23.75 -2.68 -27.69
N PHE A 257 -22.45 -2.65 -27.36
CA PHE A 257 -21.58 -3.80 -27.50
C PHE A 257 -21.93 -4.97 -26.57
N ALA A 258 -22.29 -4.69 -25.31
CA ALA A 258 -22.77 -5.70 -24.38
C ALA A 258 -24.07 -6.37 -24.87
N HIS A 259 -24.99 -5.60 -25.45
CA HIS A 259 -26.21 -6.13 -26.07
C HIS A 259 -25.93 -6.93 -27.34
N LEU A 260 -25.01 -6.48 -28.20
CA LEU A 260 -24.58 -7.23 -29.39
C LEU A 260 -24.02 -8.60 -29.00
N GLN A 261 -23.24 -8.67 -27.92
CA GLN A 261 -22.71 -9.95 -27.41
C GLN A 261 -23.82 -10.90 -26.95
N GLN A 262 -24.90 -10.39 -26.36
CA GLN A 262 -26.02 -11.19 -25.86
C GLN A 262 -27.03 -11.56 -26.95
N THR A 263 -26.94 -10.94 -28.13
CA THR A 263 -27.88 -11.18 -29.22
C THR A 263 -27.57 -12.53 -29.87
N GLU A 264 -28.53 -13.45 -29.88
CA GLU A 264 -28.38 -14.74 -30.56
C GLU A 264 -28.11 -14.54 -32.06
N VAL A 265 -27.15 -15.29 -32.62
CA VAL A 265 -26.81 -15.27 -34.05
C VAL A 265 -27.90 -15.98 -34.87
N ARG A 266 -29.15 -15.50 -34.82
CA ARG A 266 -30.28 -16.00 -35.61
C ARG A 266 -31.31 -14.91 -35.87
N SER A 267 -31.29 -14.33 -37.06
CA SER A 267 -32.46 -13.97 -37.90
C SER A 267 -32.04 -13.05 -39.07
N GLU A 268 -32.89 -12.99 -40.10
CA GLU A 268 -32.72 -12.28 -41.38
C GLU A 268 -31.98 -10.94 -41.27
N ILE A 269 -30.81 -10.87 -41.91
CA ILE A 269 -30.06 -9.65 -42.07
C ILE A 269 -30.86 -8.69 -42.96
N SER A 270 -31.44 -7.63 -42.39
CA SER A 270 -32.11 -6.59 -43.17
C SER A 270 -31.09 -5.81 -44.02
N PRO A 271 -31.14 -5.91 -45.37
CA PRO A 271 -30.20 -5.19 -46.24
C PRO A 271 -30.33 -3.67 -46.11
N GLN A 272 -31.53 -3.18 -45.78
CA GLN A 272 -31.77 -1.76 -45.54
C GLN A 272 -31.10 -1.28 -44.25
N ALA A 273 -31.11 -2.08 -43.18
CA ALA A 273 -30.43 -1.75 -41.93
C ALA A 273 -28.91 -1.69 -42.13
N ILE A 274 -28.32 -2.64 -42.85
CA ILE A 274 -26.89 -2.60 -43.22
C ILE A 274 -26.56 -1.36 -44.04
N ARG A 275 -27.38 -1.06 -45.06
CA ARG A 275 -27.14 0.12 -45.91
C ARG A 275 -27.18 1.42 -45.09
N GLN A 276 -28.13 1.54 -44.17
CA GLN A 276 -28.21 2.68 -43.25
C GLN A 276 -27.01 2.73 -42.30
N PHE A 277 -26.56 1.60 -41.78
CA PHE A 277 -25.37 1.52 -40.93
C PHE A 277 -24.10 1.96 -41.68
N ILE A 278 -23.90 1.50 -42.91
CA ILE A 278 -22.75 1.90 -43.75
C ILE A 278 -22.79 3.41 -44.04
N ILE A 279 -23.96 3.94 -44.42
CA ILE A 279 -24.14 5.38 -44.67
C ILE A 279 -23.81 6.17 -43.39
N ARG A 280 -24.34 5.79 -42.23
CA ARG A 280 -24.09 6.48 -40.95
C ARG A 280 -22.63 6.38 -40.50
N SER A 281 -21.98 5.24 -40.74
CA SER A 281 -20.56 5.04 -40.42
C SER A 281 -19.64 5.90 -41.29
N PHE A 282 -20.01 6.11 -42.57
CA PHE A 282 -19.22 6.88 -43.52
C PHE A 282 -19.44 8.39 -43.39
N TYR A 283 -20.69 8.82 -43.20
CA TYR A 283 -21.05 10.21 -42.94
C TYR A 283 -20.99 10.47 -41.43
N LYS A 284 -19.76 10.52 -40.91
CA LYS A 284 -19.45 10.83 -39.50
C LYS A 284 -20.30 12.00 -39.00
N THR A 285 -21.23 11.71 -38.09
CA THR A 285 -21.63 12.69 -37.07
C THR A 285 -20.70 12.43 -35.90
N ALA A 286 -19.96 13.44 -35.44
CA ALA A 286 -19.00 13.30 -34.33
C ALA A 286 -19.66 12.72 -33.06
N ASP A 287 -20.98 12.85 -32.96
CA ASP A 287 -21.82 12.43 -31.84
C ASP A 287 -22.65 11.16 -32.11
N SER A 288 -22.26 10.33 -33.09
CA SER A 288 -22.99 9.09 -33.37
C SER A 288 -22.84 8.10 -32.21
N GLU A 289 -23.97 7.76 -31.57
CA GLU A 289 -24.08 6.69 -30.58
C GLU A 289 -23.79 5.30 -31.17
N LEU A 290 -23.88 5.17 -32.50
CA LEU A 290 -23.55 3.92 -33.19
C LEU A 290 -22.02 3.73 -33.22
N PRO A 291 -21.54 2.54 -32.84
CA PRO A 291 -20.11 2.26 -32.86
C PRO A 291 -19.57 2.19 -34.30
N ASN A 292 -18.40 2.76 -34.52
CA ASN A 292 -17.67 2.70 -35.78
C ASN A 292 -17.05 1.29 -35.98
N ALA A 293 -16.74 0.93 -37.23
CA ALA A 293 -16.01 -0.29 -37.56
C ALA A 293 -14.74 -0.49 -36.72
N HIS A 294 -13.96 0.57 -36.49
CA HIS A 294 -12.77 0.51 -35.63
C HIS A 294 -13.10 0.20 -34.16
N GLU A 295 -14.19 0.76 -33.63
CA GLU A 295 -14.64 0.53 -32.25
C GLU A 295 -15.20 -0.89 -32.09
N ILE A 296 -15.97 -1.37 -33.08
CA ILE A 296 -16.49 -2.74 -33.13
C ILE A 296 -15.33 -3.75 -33.14
N LEU A 297 -14.35 -3.56 -34.02
CA LEU A 297 -13.20 -4.46 -34.14
C LEU A 297 -12.36 -4.44 -32.86
N SER A 298 -12.12 -3.27 -32.27
CA SER A 298 -11.41 -3.14 -30.99
C SER A 298 -12.13 -3.83 -29.83
N PHE A 299 -13.48 -3.85 -29.82
CA PHE A 299 -14.26 -4.55 -28.81
C PHE A 299 -14.23 -6.08 -28.99
N LEU A 300 -14.11 -6.55 -30.24
CA LEU A 300 -14.00 -7.98 -30.55
C LEU A 300 -12.63 -8.55 -30.16
N GLU A 301 -11.58 -7.75 -30.07
CA GLU A 301 -10.22 -8.20 -29.70
C GLU A 301 -10.00 -8.32 -28.18
N GLN A 302 -11.07 -8.47 -27.40
CA GLN A 302 -11.00 -8.49 -25.95
C GLN A 302 -10.43 -9.77 -25.35
N ASP A 303 -10.07 -10.81 -26.11
CA ASP A 303 -9.49 -12.09 -25.65
C ASP A 303 -10.40 -12.91 -24.70
N ARG A 304 -11.71 -12.76 -24.88
CA ARG A 304 -12.78 -13.41 -24.11
C ARG A 304 -12.79 -14.93 -24.26
N SER A 305 -12.24 -15.46 -25.37
CA SER A 305 -11.99 -16.90 -25.55
C SER A 305 -10.48 -17.18 -25.60
N PRO A 306 -9.97 -18.25 -24.97
CA PRO A 306 -8.54 -18.57 -25.01
C PRO A 306 -8.09 -18.80 -26.46
N GLY A 307 -7.19 -17.92 -26.94
CA GLY A 307 -6.66 -17.95 -28.31
C GLY A 307 -7.21 -16.88 -29.27
N GLU A 308 -8.19 -16.08 -28.86
CA GLU A 308 -8.79 -15.02 -29.69
C GLU A 308 -7.77 -13.93 -30.10
N ARG A 309 -6.76 -13.68 -29.25
CA ARG A 309 -5.64 -12.76 -29.58
C ARG A 309 -4.71 -13.25 -30.70
N LEU A 310 -4.70 -14.55 -31.02
CA LEU A 310 -3.89 -15.13 -32.10
C LEU A 310 -4.60 -15.08 -33.47
N ASP A 311 -5.93 -15.03 -33.47
CA ASP A 311 -6.77 -14.89 -34.69
C ASP A 311 -7.09 -13.42 -35.03
N GLY A 312 -6.75 -12.48 -34.14
CA GLY A 312 -6.90 -11.04 -34.36
C GLY A 312 -6.00 -10.53 -35.48
N MET A 313 -6.60 -9.87 -36.47
CA MET A 313 -5.89 -9.27 -37.61
C MET A 313 -4.97 -8.10 -37.20
N TRP A 314 -5.06 -7.65 -35.94
CA TRP A 314 -4.23 -6.62 -35.34
C TRP A 314 -3.58 -7.08 -34.04
N VAL A 315 -2.56 -7.93 -34.15
CA VAL A 315 -1.49 -7.89 -33.14
C VAL A 315 -0.90 -6.47 -33.25
N PRO A 316 -0.85 -5.65 -32.18
CA PRO A 316 -0.08 -4.44 -32.22
C PRO A 316 1.36 -4.84 -32.51
N VAL A 317 1.77 -4.70 -33.77
CA VAL A 317 3.18 -4.74 -34.12
C VAL A 317 3.74 -3.55 -33.37
N GLN A 318 4.41 -3.83 -32.24
CA GLN A 318 5.31 -2.85 -31.66
C GLN A 318 6.29 -2.55 -32.77
N PHE A 319 6.09 -1.44 -33.49
CA PHE A 319 7.12 -0.92 -34.34
C PHE A 319 8.31 -0.75 -33.41
N ALA A 320 9.38 -1.51 -33.66
CA ALA A 320 10.61 -1.35 -32.92
C ALA A 320 10.90 0.15 -32.90
N SER A 321 11.12 0.70 -31.69
CA SER A 321 11.49 2.10 -31.51
C SER A 321 12.51 2.48 -32.57
N PRO A 322 12.38 3.63 -33.28
CA PRO A 322 13.33 4.00 -34.30
C PRO A 322 14.74 3.90 -33.72
N VAL A 323 15.55 3.02 -34.32
CA VAL A 323 16.92 2.77 -33.86
C VAL A 323 17.64 4.11 -33.81
N SER A 324 18.14 4.48 -32.64
CA SER A 324 18.75 5.80 -32.50
C SER A 324 20.03 5.88 -33.34
N ASN A 325 20.37 7.06 -33.85
CA ASN A 325 21.64 7.24 -34.57
C ASN A 325 22.85 6.85 -33.72
N LEU A 326 22.73 6.95 -32.39
CA LEU A 326 23.72 6.48 -31.43
C LEU A 326 23.84 4.95 -31.43
N GLN A 327 22.70 4.24 -31.40
CA GLN A 327 22.69 2.77 -31.50
C GLN A 327 23.23 2.29 -32.85
N LEU A 328 22.94 3.00 -33.95
CA LEU A 328 23.51 2.70 -35.27
C LEU A 328 25.03 2.91 -35.27
N ALA A 329 25.52 4.02 -34.71
CA ALA A 329 26.95 4.31 -34.61
C ALA A 329 27.69 3.27 -33.74
N ASP A 330 27.12 2.91 -32.60
CA ASP A 330 27.68 1.90 -31.69
C ASP A 330 27.67 0.52 -32.34
N THR A 331 26.62 0.18 -33.08
CA THR A 331 26.55 -1.11 -33.80
C THR A 331 27.55 -1.17 -34.95
N VAL A 332 27.72 -0.08 -35.71
CA VAL A 332 28.75 0.02 -36.76
C VAL A 332 30.14 -0.11 -36.14
N SER A 333 30.42 0.62 -35.05
CA SER A 333 31.69 0.54 -34.34
C SER A 333 31.95 -0.86 -33.77
N TYR A 334 30.92 -1.51 -33.21
CA TYR A 334 31.00 -2.89 -32.73
C TYR A 334 31.30 -3.86 -33.87
N LEU A 335 30.62 -3.74 -35.02
CA LEU A 335 30.87 -4.60 -36.19
C LEU A 335 32.28 -4.40 -36.78
N GLU A 336 32.76 -3.16 -36.82
CA GLU A 336 34.11 -2.84 -37.31
C GLU A 336 35.21 -3.31 -36.36
N SER A 337 34.93 -3.34 -35.05
CA SER A 337 35.88 -3.76 -34.01
C SER A 337 35.64 -5.19 -33.50
N TYR A 338 34.68 -5.92 -34.07
CA TYR A 338 34.32 -7.26 -33.62
C TYR A 338 35.45 -8.23 -33.88
N VAL A 339 36.13 -8.64 -32.81
CA VAL A 339 37.01 -9.80 -32.82
C VAL A 339 36.18 -11.00 -32.36
N PRO A 340 35.97 -12.02 -33.22
CA PRO A 340 35.23 -13.21 -32.83
C PRO A 340 35.89 -13.86 -31.61
N SER A 341 35.11 -14.11 -30.57
CA SER A 341 35.60 -14.91 -29.45
C SER A 341 35.92 -16.31 -29.96
N THR A 342 37.17 -16.72 -29.78
CA THR A 342 37.64 -18.09 -30.08
C THR A 342 37.50 -19.01 -28.89
N GLU A 343 36.90 -18.53 -27.80
CA GLU A 343 36.62 -19.37 -26.64
C GLU A 343 35.56 -20.41 -27.01
N PRO A 344 35.80 -21.70 -26.70
CA PRO A 344 34.81 -22.73 -26.94
C PRO A 344 33.55 -22.41 -26.13
N ILE A 345 32.39 -22.45 -26.81
CA ILE A 345 31.08 -22.28 -26.19
C ILE A 345 30.97 -23.37 -25.11
N ARG A 346 31.02 -22.97 -23.84
CA ARG A 346 30.77 -23.88 -22.73
C ARG A 346 29.31 -24.30 -22.82
N GLU A 347 29.06 -25.58 -23.11
CA GLU A 347 27.74 -26.18 -22.96
C GLU A 347 27.23 -25.85 -21.55
N ARG A 348 26.16 -25.05 -21.48
CA ARG A 348 25.40 -24.93 -20.24
C ARG A 348 24.64 -26.23 -20.08
N LEU A 349 25.15 -27.10 -19.22
CA LEU A 349 24.40 -28.24 -18.71
C LEU A 349 23.10 -27.67 -18.09
N GLU A 350 21.96 -28.16 -18.57
CA GLU A 350 20.68 -27.85 -17.94
C GLU A 350 20.75 -28.32 -16.47
N PRO A 351 20.28 -27.52 -15.51
CA PRO A 351 20.29 -27.94 -14.11
C PRO A 351 19.37 -29.14 -13.95
N GLU A 352 19.94 -30.30 -13.65
CA GLU A 352 19.19 -31.46 -13.18
C GLU A 352 18.58 -31.11 -11.81
N TYR A 353 17.26 -30.94 -11.78
CA TYR A 353 16.54 -30.84 -10.53
C TYR A 353 16.41 -32.25 -9.96
N ALA A 354 16.86 -32.43 -8.71
CA ALA A 354 16.61 -33.67 -7.99
C ALA A 354 15.09 -33.92 -7.89
N GLU A 355 14.66 -35.13 -8.22
CA GLU A 355 13.26 -35.53 -8.07
C GLU A 355 12.82 -35.34 -6.61
N THR A 356 11.58 -34.89 -6.44
CA THR A 356 11.01 -34.62 -5.11
C THR A 356 10.81 -35.95 -4.38
N GLU A 357 11.58 -36.21 -3.33
CA GLU A 357 11.35 -37.35 -2.45
C GLU A 357 10.00 -37.20 -1.76
N GLU A 358 9.08 -38.15 -2.00
CA GLU A 358 7.81 -38.22 -1.29
C GLU A 358 8.06 -38.80 0.11
N TRP A 359 7.99 -37.95 1.15
CA TRP A 359 8.07 -38.40 2.53
C TRP A 359 6.74 -38.97 3.00
N THR A 360 6.78 -40.08 3.74
CA THR A 360 5.59 -40.60 4.43
C THR A 360 5.19 -39.66 5.58
N GLU A 361 3.92 -39.71 6.02
CA GLU A 361 3.39 -38.83 7.07
C GLU A 361 4.15 -38.97 8.41
N GLU A 362 4.66 -40.17 8.72
CA GLU A 362 5.49 -40.42 9.90
C GLU A 362 6.90 -39.82 9.78
N GLU A 363 7.51 -39.91 8.59
CA GLU A 363 8.82 -39.30 8.30
C GLU A 363 8.72 -37.77 8.30
N LEU A 364 7.64 -37.22 7.72
CA LEU A 364 7.33 -35.79 7.74
C LEU A 364 7.17 -35.29 9.18
N GLY A 365 6.42 -36.01 10.01
CA GLY A 365 6.24 -35.68 11.43
C GLY A 365 7.55 -35.69 12.20
N THR A 366 8.43 -36.67 11.94
CA THR A 366 9.74 -36.78 12.58
C THR A 366 10.67 -35.63 12.15
N HIS A 367 10.70 -35.31 10.86
CA HIS A 367 11.49 -34.21 10.33
C HIS A 367 11.00 -32.84 10.83
N LEU A 368 9.69 -32.62 10.90
CA LEU A 368 9.11 -31.39 11.45
C LEU A 368 9.45 -31.25 12.94
N ALA A 369 9.32 -32.31 13.73
CA ALA A 369 9.71 -32.29 15.14
C ALA A 369 11.21 -31.99 15.32
N GLN A 370 12.06 -32.50 14.42
CA GLN A 370 13.50 -32.21 14.43
C GLN A 370 13.78 -30.75 14.05
N ILE A 371 13.07 -30.19 13.07
CA ILE A 371 13.18 -28.78 12.67
C ILE A 371 12.70 -27.85 13.80
N GLU A 372 11.57 -28.14 14.43
CA GLU A 372 11.05 -27.41 15.59
C GLU A 372 12.04 -27.42 16.75
N TRP A 373 12.72 -28.54 16.99
CA TRP A 373 13.77 -28.63 17.99
C TRP A 373 14.99 -27.77 17.64
N GLN A 374 15.45 -27.81 16.39
CA GLN A 374 16.57 -26.96 15.94
C GLN A 374 16.23 -25.46 16.07
N LEU A 375 14.99 -25.07 15.77
CA LEU A 375 14.51 -23.70 15.96
C LEU A 375 14.47 -23.30 17.44
N THR A 376 14.05 -24.22 18.31
CA THR A 376 14.03 -24.00 19.76
C THR A 376 15.46 -23.84 20.31
N LYS A 377 16.39 -24.69 19.86
CA LYS A 377 17.81 -24.64 20.20
C LYS A 377 18.50 -23.35 19.73
N ALA A 378 18.07 -22.78 18.61
CA ALA A 378 18.59 -21.50 18.13
C ALA A 378 18.13 -20.31 19.01
N ARG A 379 16.98 -20.42 19.68
CA ARG A 379 16.39 -19.35 20.50
C ARG A 379 16.72 -19.47 21.99
N ILE A 380 16.85 -20.68 22.50
CA ILE A 380 17.09 -20.97 23.92
C ILE A 380 18.42 -21.75 24.02
N ARG A 381 19.34 -21.28 24.86
CA ARG A 381 20.62 -21.95 25.10
C ARG A 381 20.39 -23.23 25.93
N THR A 382 20.15 -24.36 25.26
CA THR A 382 19.89 -25.67 25.90
C THR A 382 21.14 -26.55 26.01
N ASP A 383 22.27 -26.15 25.43
CA ASP A 383 23.47 -26.98 25.29
C ASP A 383 24.04 -27.50 26.61
N GLU A 384 24.07 -26.64 27.65
CA GLU A 384 24.70 -27.01 28.92
C GLU A 384 23.84 -27.98 29.73
N ALA A 385 22.52 -27.76 29.75
CA ALA A 385 21.56 -28.67 30.37
C ALA A 385 21.50 -30.02 29.65
N GLU A 386 21.58 -30.05 28.31
CA GLU A 386 21.71 -31.29 27.55
C GLU A 386 23.00 -32.04 27.87
N ARG A 387 24.14 -31.33 27.97
CA ARG A 387 25.44 -31.93 28.28
C ARG A 387 25.40 -32.64 29.63
N ILE A 388 24.87 -31.97 30.65
CA ILE A 388 24.78 -32.54 32.01
C ILE A 388 23.83 -33.74 32.03
N LEU A 389 22.68 -33.68 31.33
CA LEU A 389 21.75 -34.81 31.22
C LEU A 389 22.26 -35.96 30.32
N ARG A 390 23.26 -35.72 29.47
CA ARG A 390 24.00 -36.79 28.76
C ARG A 390 25.01 -37.48 29.66
N GLU A 391 25.65 -36.74 30.55
CA GLU A 391 26.64 -37.27 31.50
C GLU A 391 25.97 -37.98 32.70
N ARG A 392 24.80 -37.49 33.12
CA ARG A 392 24.00 -38.05 34.22
C ARG A 392 22.56 -38.22 33.77
N GLU A 393 22.12 -39.45 33.56
CA GLU A 393 20.77 -39.76 33.05
C GLU A 393 19.63 -39.23 33.94
N SER A 394 19.91 -39.00 35.23
CA SER A 394 19.00 -38.36 36.18
C SER A 394 19.76 -37.39 37.08
N VAL A 395 19.23 -36.17 37.23
CA VAL A 395 19.80 -35.12 38.08
C VAL A 395 18.68 -34.37 38.79
N GLY A 396 18.88 -34.00 40.07
CA GLY A 396 17.94 -33.14 40.78
C GLY A 396 17.82 -31.77 40.11
N LEU A 397 16.60 -31.22 40.02
CA LEU A 397 16.34 -29.98 39.28
C LEU A 397 17.19 -28.80 39.78
N GLU A 398 17.37 -28.66 41.09
CA GLU A 398 18.19 -27.60 41.69
C GLU A 398 19.67 -27.77 41.36
N GLN A 399 20.18 -29.01 41.38
CA GLN A 399 21.55 -29.32 40.97
C GLN A 399 21.76 -29.08 39.48
N LEU A 400 20.79 -29.43 38.64
CA LEU A 400 20.85 -29.20 37.20
C LEU A 400 20.86 -27.70 36.88
N VAL A 401 20.06 -26.90 37.59
CA VAL A 401 20.03 -25.43 37.41
C VAL A 401 21.31 -24.78 37.91
N LEU A 402 21.92 -25.30 38.97
CA LEU A 402 23.19 -24.79 39.51
C LEU A 402 24.39 -25.19 38.64
N GLU A 403 24.41 -26.40 38.10
CA GLU A 403 25.48 -26.89 37.22
C GLU A 403 25.35 -26.37 35.78
N ALA A 404 24.12 -26.18 35.26
CA ALA A 404 23.88 -25.64 33.92
C ALA A 404 23.85 -24.10 33.88
N GLY A 405 23.57 -23.47 35.02
CA GLY A 405 23.55 -22.03 35.23
C GLY A 405 24.71 -21.56 36.09
N SER A 406 24.55 -20.39 36.70
CA SER A 406 25.49 -19.86 37.69
C SER A 406 24.76 -19.57 39.01
N GLU A 407 25.50 -19.11 40.02
CA GLU A 407 24.96 -18.70 41.32
C GLU A 407 24.03 -17.47 41.23
N ARG A 408 23.97 -16.80 40.07
CA ARG A 408 23.16 -15.60 39.81
C ARG A 408 21.73 -15.92 39.38
N TRP A 409 20.78 -15.11 39.83
CA TRP A 409 19.35 -15.26 39.51
C TRP A 409 19.04 -15.30 38.00
N SER A 410 19.72 -14.46 37.20
CA SER A 410 19.51 -14.40 35.75
C SER A 410 19.87 -15.71 35.04
N ASP A 411 20.91 -16.38 35.52
CA ASP A 411 21.44 -17.58 34.88
C ASP A 411 20.64 -18.80 35.32
N ALA A 412 20.15 -18.81 36.56
CA ALA A 412 19.17 -19.79 37.04
C ALA A 412 17.86 -19.73 36.24
N LEU A 413 17.36 -18.53 35.93
CA LEU A 413 16.17 -18.37 35.10
C LEU A 413 16.40 -18.92 33.68
N ASN A 414 17.56 -18.65 33.08
CA ASN A 414 17.92 -19.18 31.77
C ASN A 414 18.06 -20.71 31.78
N ALA A 415 18.64 -21.29 32.83
CA ALA A 415 18.72 -22.73 33.00
C ALA A 415 17.34 -23.38 33.20
N LEU A 416 16.42 -22.73 33.95
CA LEU A 416 15.03 -23.19 34.07
C LEU A 416 14.28 -23.12 32.73
N LEU A 417 14.49 -22.07 31.93
CA LEU A 417 13.95 -21.98 30.57
C LEU A 417 14.49 -23.10 29.66
N ALA A 418 15.78 -23.43 29.80
CA ALA A 418 16.40 -24.54 29.07
C ALA A 418 15.80 -25.90 29.48
N VAL A 419 15.60 -26.14 30.78
CA VAL A 419 14.96 -27.36 31.28
C VAL A 419 13.50 -27.44 30.82
N SER A 420 12.76 -26.34 30.87
CA SER A 420 11.37 -26.27 30.37
C SER A 420 11.30 -26.57 28.86
N ALA A 421 12.24 -26.05 28.08
CA ALA A 421 12.33 -26.36 26.65
C ALA A 421 12.63 -27.84 26.38
N LEU A 422 13.50 -28.47 27.19
CA LEU A 422 13.81 -29.90 27.08
C LEU A 422 12.60 -30.78 27.44
N VAL A 423 11.80 -30.37 28.41
CA VAL A 423 10.56 -31.06 28.78
C VAL A 423 9.47 -30.87 27.71
N GLY A 424 9.29 -29.65 27.21
CA GLY A 424 8.37 -29.36 26.12
C GLY A 424 8.72 -30.09 24.82
N GLY A 425 10.00 -30.29 24.54
CA GLY A 425 10.50 -31.07 23.40
C GLY A 425 10.54 -32.59 23.63
N GLN A 426 9.93 -33.10 24.71
CA GLN A 426 9.90 -34.52 25.08
C GLN A 426 11.29 -35.19 25.22
N ARG A 427 12.36 -34.42 25.42
CA ARG A 427 13.74 -34.91 25.61
C ARG A 427 14.09 -35.16 27.07
N ALA A 428 13.33 -34.59 27.99
CA ALA A 428 13.43 -34.85 29.42
C ALA A 428 12.04 -34.89 30.07
N VAL A 429 11.93 -35.57 31.22
CA VAL A 429 10.72 -35.64 32.03
C VAL A 429 11.08 -35.26 33.46
N ILE A 430 10.25 -34.42 34.09
CA ILE A 430 10.37 -34.09 35.51
C ILE A 430 9.52 -35.08 36.29
N GLU A 431 10.17 -35.93 37.07
CA GLU A 431 9.52 -36.89 37.96
C GLU A 431 9.69 -36.44 39.42
N ARG A 432 8.79 -36.89 40.30
CA ARG A 432 8.97 -36.70 41.75
C ARG A 432 9.92 -37.79 42.24
N GLY A 433 11.05 -37.41 42.82
CA GLY A 433 12.02 -38.36 43.35
C GLY A 433 11.65 -38.80 44.77
N GLU A 434 11.71 -40.11 45.04
CA GLU A 434 11.54 -40.69 46.40
C GLU A 434 12.87 -40.83 47.16
N ASP A 435 14.02 -40.56 46.50
CA ASP A 435 15.34 -40.65 47.10
C ASP A 435 15.92 -39.25 47.44
N PRO A 436 16.48 -39.05 48.65
CA PRO A 436 17.09 -37.79 49.02
C PRO A 436 18.38 -37.57 48.22
N ALA A 437 18.41 -36.55 47.38
CA ALA A 437 19.64 -36.12 46.72
C ALA A 437 20.67 -35.68 47.78
N PRO A 438 21.98 -35.92 47.56
CA PRO A 438 23.03 -35.50 48.49
C PRO A 438 22.97 -33.99 48.73
N ASP A 439 23.12 -33.61 49.99
CA ASP A 439 23.02 -32.25 50.51
C ASP A 439 23.98 -31.29 49.76
N LEU A 440 23.46 -30.51 48.82
CA LEU A 440 24.24 -29.57 47.98
C LEU A 440 24.97 -28.48 48.81
N ARG A 441 24.65 -28.36 50.10
CA ARG A 441 25.28 -27.42 51.05
C ARG A 441 26.67 -27.84 51.52
N ALA A 442 27.11 -29.08 51.27
CA ALA A 442 28.45 -29.53 51.65
C ALA A 442 29.58 -28.86 50.81
N GLY A 443 29.23 -28.18 49.71
CA GLY A 443 30.16 -27.56 48.76
C GLY A 443 30.21 -26.04 48.78
N GLY A 444 29.91 -25.35 49.90
CA GLY A 444 30.29 -23.94 50.10
C GLY A 444 29.78 -22.84 49.13
N ALA A 445 28.88 -23.15 48.20
CA ALA A 445 28.33 -22.17 47.25
C ALA A 445 27.19 -21.35 47.90
N GLN A 446 27.35 -20.02 47.96
CA GLN A 446 26.28 -19.10 48.37
C GLN A 446 25.51 -18.65 47.13
N THR A 447 24.33 -19.23 46.89
CA THR A 447 23.47 -18.82 45.77
C THR A 447 22.61 -17.60 46.13
N GLU A 448 22.35 -16.74 45.16
CA GLU A 448 21.39 -15.61 45.32
C GLU A 448 19.92 -16.07 45.29
N TRP A 449 19.68 -17.36 45.08
CA TRP A 449 18.39 -17.96 44.80
C TRP A 449 18.25 -19.32 45.46
N GLN A 450 17.01 -19.71 45.75
CA GLN A 450 16.65 -21.05 46.24
C GLN A 450 15.30 -21.44 45.64
N LEU A 451 15.18 -22.69 45.17
CA LEU A 451 13.89 -23.21 44.71
C LEU A 451 13.06 -23.60 45.94
N VAL A 452 11.88 -22.99 46.09
CA VAL A 452 10.95 -23.29 47.18
C VAL A 452 9.92 -24.28 46.66
N ASN A 453 9.96 -25.52 47.15
CA ASN A 453 8.96 -26.54 46.83
C ASN A 453 7.89 -26.58 47.93
N GLU A 454 6.62 -26.37 47.57
CA GLU A 454 5.49 -26.54 48.50
C GLU A 454 5.29 -28.04 48.77
N GLY A 455 5.86 -28.55 49.87
CA GLY A 455 5.67 -29.93 50.33
C GLY A 455 6.93 -30.71 50.67
N GLY A 456 8.13 -30.18 50.39
CA GLY A 456 9.39 -30.87 50.66
C GLY A 456 9.79 -31.93 49.63
N ASP A 457 8.96 -32.16 48.60
CA ASP A 457 9.24 -33.07 47.50
C ASP A 457 10.36 -32.52 46.60
N GLN A 458 11.33 -33.36 46.25
CA GLN A 458 12.41 -33.00 45.32
C GLN A 458 12.07 -33.45 43.89
N HIS A 459 12.24 -32.54 42.92
CA HIS A 459 12.02 -32.83 41.51
C HIS A 459 13.31 -33.34 40.86
N VAL A 460 13.22 -34.49 40.17
CA VAL A 460 14.34 -35.08 39.42
C VAL A 460 14.04 -34.98 37.93
N VAL A 461 15.01 -34.49 37.16
CA VAL A 461 14.92 -34.41 35.70
C VAL A 461 15.61 -35.64 35.12
N ARG A 462 14.85 -36.47 34.40
CA ARG A 462 15.36 -37.66 33.72
C ARG A 462 15.29 -37.49 32.21
N ARG A 463 16.33 -37.91 31.51
CA ARG A 463 16.34 -37.91 30.03
C ARG A 463 15.40 -38.99 29.50
N THR A 464 14.50 -38.62 28.59
CA THR A 464 13.75 -39.59 27.78
C THR A 464 14.67 -40.05 26.64
N GLY A 465 14.86 -41.37 26.52
CA GLY A 465 15.81 -41.97 25.58
C GLY A 465 15.66 -41.41 24.16
N GLU A 466 16.80 -41.24 23.47
CA GLU A 466 16.81 -40.92 22.05
C GLU A 466 16.07 -42.01 21.27
N LEU A 467 15.13 -41.63 20.40
CA LEU A 467 14.72 -42.47 19.28
C LEU A 467 15.99 -42.85 18.51
N ALA A 468 16.41 -44.10 18.69
CA ALA A 468 17.62 -44.64 18.14
C ALA A 468 17.60 -44.50 16.61
N GLN A 469 18.59 -43.79 16.07
CA GLN A 469 18.95 -43.92 14.66
C GLN A 469 19.37 -45.38 14.45
N GLN A 470 18.52 -46.18 13.81
CA GLN A 470 18.95 -47.48 13.31
C GLN A 470 19.95 -47.25 12.15
N PRO A 471 21.12 -47.91 12.19
CA PRO A 471 22.07 -47.81 11.09
C PRO A 471 21.50 -48.56 9.89
N ALA A 472 21.53 -47.91 8.72
CA ALA A 472 21.26 -48.55 7.45
C ALA A 472 22.23 -49.74 7.28
N ALA A 473 21.68 -50.95 7.35
CA ALA A 473 22.43 -52.17 7.06
C ALA A 473 22.71 -52.21 5.55
N GLY A 474 23.99 -52.09 5.20
CA GLY A 474 24.49 -52.33 3.84
C GLY A 474 24.37 -53.79 3.43
N GLY A 475 24.25 -54.01 2.13
CA GLY A 475 24.26 -55.32 1.48
C GLY A 475 24.49 -55.19 -0.02
N ASP A 476 25.73 -54.88 -0.39
CA ASP A 476 26.31 -55.02 -1.72
C ASP A 476 26.19 -56.48 -2.24
N GLY A 477 26.07 -56.69 -3.55
CA GLY A 477 26.46 -57.97 -4.16
C GLY A 477 25.63 -58.53 -5.33
N THR A 478 25.74 -57.91 -6.50
CA THR A 478 25.97 -58.52 -7.83
C THR A 478 25.47 -59.95 -8.19
N ALA A 479 24.63 -59.97 -9.25
CA ALA A 479 24.83 -60.69 -10.53
C ALA A 479 24.01 -61.96 -10.90
N VAL A 480 23.58 -61.91 -12.18
CA VAL A 480 23.38 -62.96 -13.22
C VAL A 480 21.97 -63.56 -13.46
N ARG A 481 21.63 -63.55 -14.77
CA ARG A 481 20.60 -64.26 -15.57
C ARG A 481 19.29 -63.49 -15.73
N GLY A 482 18.88 -62.98 -16.89
CA GLY A 482 19.09 -63.41 -18.28
C GLY A 482 17.91 -64.26 -18.74
N ALA A 483 16.97 -63.69 -19.51
CA ALA A 483 16.18 -64.38 -20.53
C ALA A 483 15.34 -63.38 -21.35
N GLN A 484 15.40 -63.56 -22.66
CA GLN A 484 14.71 -62.82 -23.72
C GLN A 484 13.22 -63.20 -23.86
N SER A 485 12.53 -62.41 -24.69
CA SER A 485 11.24 -62.66 -25.38
C SER A 485 9.99 -62.50 -24.50
N ARG A 486 8.95 -61.78 -24.93
CA ARG A 486 8.39 -61.58 -26.27
C ARG A 486 8.03 -60.13 -26.55
#